data_AF-A0A3D0DA50-F1
#
_entry.id   AF-A0A3D0DA50-F1
#
_cell.length_a   1.000
_cell.length_b   1.000
_cell.length_c   1.000
_cell.angle_alpha   90.00
_cell.angle_beta   90.00
_cell.angle_gamma   90.00
#
_symmetry.space_group_name_H-M   'P 1'
#
loop_
_entity.id
_entity.type
_entity.pdbx_description
1 polymer ?
#
loop_
_entity_poly.entity_id
_entity_poly.type
_entity_poly.pdbx_seq_one_letter_code
_entity_poly.pdbx_strand_id
1 'polypeptide(L)'
;MRPRRARQKWSPDGETIVFANRQWSYGEHEKCVTRSGKKFCFTVRPDEEAYLVAVTLSDGSIRDLPTWPHSKTPAWYPDSEHIVYADEKGLHQTDRTGTLGYDDHLPYINAVTRDTNDEDPEISPDGRYLLTMYRQHDHWEIHRVDLQTGVRQRLTQSKPLATPANNVTPTWSPDGSQILFLSDRDGAWSFYVMNADGSDQHPILQTVTAEMPLRYEFADEQVVDWVN
;
A
#
# COMPACT_ATOMS: atom_id res chain seq x y z
N MET A 1 -12.81 -10.58 -14.11
CA MET A 1 -12.97 -10.48 -12.65
C MET A 1 -11.62 -10.13 -12.08
N ARG A 2 -11.48 -8.99 -11.40
CA ARG A 2 -10.24 -8.60 -10.71
C ARG A 2 -10.52 -8.62 -9.20
N PRO A 3 -10.10 -9.65 -8.45
CA PRO A 3 -10.03 -9.58 -7.00
C PRO A 3 -8.84 -8.64 -6.63
N ARG A 4 -8.43 -8.36 -5.39
CA ARG A 4 -9.02 -7.92 -4.11
C ARG A 4 -7.88 -7.16 -3.42
N ARG A 5 -7.97 -5.85 -3.12
CA ARG A 5 -6.88 -5.11 -2.47
C ARG A 5 -7.34 -4.59 -1.12
N ALA A 6 -7.13 -5.35 -0.05
CA ALA A 6 -7.38 -4.86 1.30
C ALA A 6 -6.38 -5.49 2.26
N ARG A 7 -5.29 -4.76 2.57
CA ARG A 7 -4.47 -5.08 3.74
C ARG A 7 -5.19 -4.55 4.97
N GLN A 8 -5.65 -5.46 5.81
CA GLN A 8 -6.01 -5.13 7.18
C GLN A 8 -4.74 -4.92 8.01
N LYS A 9 -4.73 -3.88 8.84
CA LYS A 9 -3.63 -3.58 9.76
C LYS A 9 -4.15 -3.34 11.16
N TRP A 10 -3.52 -4.01 12.12
CA TRP A 10 -3.69 -3.76 13.54
C TRP A 10 -2.94 -2.49 13.92
N SER A 11 -3.56 -1.66 14.77
CA SER A 11 -2.86 -0.59 15.45
C SER A 11 -1.80 -1.18 16.41
N PRO A 12 -0.69 -0.48 16.67
CA PRO A 12 0.35 -0.96 17.58
C PRO A 12 -0.14 -1.24 19.00
N ASP A 13 -1.11 -0.47 19.49
CA ASP A 13 -1.80 -0.71 20.79
C ASP A 13 -2.74 -1.95 20.78
N GLY A 14 -3.02 -2.51 19.61
CA GLY A 14 -3.89 -3.68 19.44
C GLY A 14 -5.38 -3.39 19.60
N GLU A 15 -5.80 -2.13 19.63
CA GLU A 15 -7.21 -1.75 19.91
C GLU A 15 -8.04 -1.53 18.64
N THR A 16 -7.42 -1.30 17.49
CA THR A 16 -8.09 -0.90 16.24
C THR A 16 -7.57 -1.69 15.04
N ILE A 17 -8.48 -2.05 14.13
CA ILE A 17 -8.12 -2.58 12.82
C ILE A 17 -8.52 -1.56 11.76
N VAL A 18 -7.60 -1.23 10.85
CA VAL A 18 -7.89 -0.42 9.66
C VAL A 18 -7.78 -1.26 8.39
N PHE A 19 -8.68 -1.05 7.44
CA PHE A 19 -8.63 -1.68 6.12
C PHE A 19 -9.34 -0.82 5.06
N ALA A 20 -9.04 -1.06 3.79
CA ALA A 20 -9.75 -0.43 2.68
C ALA A 20 -11.09 -1.14 2.44
N ASN A 21 -12.19 -0.39 2.48
CA ASN A 21 -13.53 -0.86 2.18
C ASN A 21 -14.00 -0.28 0.84
N ARG A 22 -14.43 -1.15 -0.09
CA ARG A 22 -15.05 -0.68 -1.34
C ARG A 22 -16.48 -0.29 -1.07
N GLN A 23 -16.82 0.95 -1.40
CA GLN A 23 -18.19 1.41 -1.46
C GLN A 23 -18.59 1.55 -2.93
N TRP A 24 -19.79 1.05 -3.27
CA TRP A 24 -20.37 1.31 -4.58
C TRP A 24 -20.97 2.70 -4.58
N SER A 25 -20.53 3.56 -5.51
CA SER A 25 -21.32 4.75 -5.84
C SER A 25 -22.68 4.30 -6.39
N TYR A 26 -23.77 4.97 -5.98
CA TYR A 26 -25.15 4.56 -6.31
C TYR A 26 -25.39 4.47 -7.83
N GLY A 27 -25.45 3.24 -8.36
CA GLY A 27 -26.08 2.87 -9.63
C GLY A 27 -25.44 3.43 -10.92
N GLU A 28 -25.67 2.73 -12.03
CA GLU A 28 -25.42 3.29 -13.36
C GLU A 28 -26.24 4.56 -13.53
N HIS A 29 -25.58 5.67 -13.84
CA HIS A 29 -26.27 6.94 -14.07
C HIS A 29 -25.86 7.55 -15.41
N GLU A 30 -26.84 8.09 -16.13
CA GLU A 30 -26.62 8.75 -17.41
C GLU A 30 -26.05 10.15 -17.15
N LYS A 31 -24.83 10.41 -17.63
CA LYS A 31 -24.23 11.73 -17.63
C LYS A 31 -24.27 12.29 -19.03
N CYS A 32 -24.79 13.51 -19.17
CA CYS A 32 -24.91 14.17 -20.45
C CYS A 32 -24.09 15.46 -20.49
N VAL A 33 -23.36 15.67 -21.58
CA VAL A 33 -22.58 16.86 -21.84
C VAL A 33 -23.06 17.50 -23.14
N THR A 34 -23.34 18.81 -23.13
CA THR A 34 -23.70 19.55 -24.32
C THR A 34 -22.47 20.24 -24.90
N ARG A 35 -22.12 19.89 -26.15
CA ARG A 35 -21.01 20.51 -26.88
C ARG A 35 -21.49 20.96 -28.25
N SER A 36 -21.29 22.23 -28.57
CA SER A 36 -21.71 22.85 -29.84
C SER A 36 -23.19 22.60 -30.18
N GLY A 37 -24.08 22.75 -29.19
CA GLY A 37 -25.52 22.56 -29.36
C GLY A 37 -25.99 21.09 -29.49
N LYS A 38 -25.07 20.11 -29.42
CA LYS A 38 -25.40 18.68 -29.42
C LYS A 38 -25.22 18.09 -28.01
N LYS A 39 -26.23 17.35 -27.55
CA LYS A 39 -26.22 16.63 -26.27
C LYS A 39 -25.62 15.24 -26.49
N PHE A 40 -24.54 14.94 -25.79
CA PHE A 40 -23.91 13.62 -25.76
C PHE A 40 -24.16 13.01 -24.39
N CYS A 41 -24.86 11.88 -24.34
CA CYS A 41 -25.13 11.16 -23.10
C CYS A 41 -24.34 9.85 -23.08
N PHE A 42 -23.82 9.49 -21.91
CA PHE A 42 -23.11 8.25 -21.68
C PHE A 42 -23.53 7.67 -20.33
N THR A 43 -23.70 6.35 -20.28
CA THR A 43 -23.86 5.64 -19.02
C THR A 43 -22.52 5.64 -18.31
N VAL A 44 -22.44 6.36 -17.20
CA VAL A 44 -21.33 6.26 -16.26
C VAL A 44 -21.61 5.02 -15.42
N ARG A 45 -20.76 4.01 -15.57
CA ARG A 45 -20.78 2.88 -14.65
C ARG A 45 -20.38 3.39 -13.26
N PRO A 46 -20.93 2.82 -12.17
CA PRO A 46 -20.46 3.12 -10.83
C PRO A 46 -18.94 3.07 -10.81
N ASP A 47 -18.30 4.14 -10.35
CA ASP A 47 -16.90 4.04 -10.00
C ASP A 47 -16.80 3.26 -8.69
N GLU A 48 -15.85 2.34 -8.64
CA GLU A 48 -15.55 1.57 -7.43
C GLU A 48 -14.62 2.43 -6.58
N GLU A 49 -15.20 3.21 -5.67
CA GLU A 49 -14.43 4.00 -4.74
C GLU A 49 -14.09 3.16 -3.50
N ALA A 50 -12.81 3.15 -3.12
CA ALA A 50 -12.35 2.57 -1.87
C ALA A 50 -11.98 3.68 -0.89
N TYR A 51 -12.42 3.54 0.35
CA TYR A 51 -12.09 4.41 1.47
C TYR A 51 -11.57 3.57 2.63
N LEU A 52 -10.79 4.16 3.52
CA LEU A 52 -10.38 3.44 4.73
C LEU A 52 -11.49 3.41 5.77
N VAL A 53 -11.56 2.28 6.47
CA VAL A 53 -12.49 2.04 7.58
C VAL A 53 -11.70 1.56 8.78
N ALA A 54 -12.03 2.09 9.95
CA ALA A 54 -11.49 1.68 11.24
C ALA A 54 -12.55 0.91 12.04
N VAL A 55 -12.11 -0.15 12.72
CA VAL A 55 -12.93 -0.97 13.63
C VAL A 55 -12.30 -0.96 15.00
N THR A 56 -13.04 -0.48 16.00
CA THR A 56 -12.63 -0.51 17.41
C THR A 56 -13.03 -1.85 18.01
N LEU A 57 -12.08 -2.55 18.64
CA LEU A 57 -12.32 -3.93 19.08
C LEU A 57 -13.12 -4.05 20.37
N SER A 58 -13.03 -3.05 21.25
CA SER A 58 -13.71 -3.08 22.56
C SER A 58 -15.23 -3.05 22.44
N ASP A 59 -15.77 -2.38 21.42
CA ASP A 59 -17.22 -2.18 21.23
C ASP A 59 -17.72 -2.59 19.84
N GLY A 60 -16.82 -3.00 18.94
CA GLY A 60 -17.17 -3.36 17.57
C GLY A 60 -17.63 -2.18 16.71
N SER A 61 -17.39 -0.95 17.15
CA SER A 61 -17.75 0.24 16.38
C SER A 61 -16.95 0.32 15.09
N ILE A 62 -17.64 0.69 14.00
CA ILE A 62 -17.07 0.85 12.67
C ILE A 62 -17.16 2.32 12.29
N ARG A 63 -16.09 2.88 11.74
CA ARG A 63 -16.02 4.27 11.30
C ARG A 63 -15.34 4.38 9.94
N ASP A 64 -15.98 5.08 9.00
CA ASP A 64 -15.33 5.51 7.78
C ASP A 64 -14.33 6.64 8.09
N LEU A 65 -13.11 6.53 7.58
CA LEU A 65 -12.08 7.55 7.71
C LEU A 65 -12.15 8.50 6.50
N PRO A 66 -11.94 9.82 6.69
CA PRO A 66 -12.06 10.83 5.64
C PRO A 66 -10.84 10.83 4.70
N THR A 67 -10.63 9.73 3.98
CA THR A 67 -9.53 9.53 3.04
C THR A 67 -9.92 9.90 1.61
N TRP A 68 -8.94 10.05 0.73
CA TRP A 68 -9.20 10.24 -0.70
C TRP A 68 -9.95 9.04 -1.30
N PRO A 69 -10.70 9.24 -2.40
CA PRO A 69 -11.20 8.12 -3.19
C PRO A 69 -10.06 7.21 -3.66
N HIS A 70 -10.35 5.91 -3.75
CA HIS A 70 -9.39 4.86 -4.10
C HIS A 70 -8.23 4.68 -3.10
N SER A 71 -8.49 5.00 -1.83
CA SER A 71 -7.55 4.72 -0.74
C SER A 71 -7.35 3.23 -0.53
N LYS A 72 -6.10 2.83 -0.34
CA LYS A 72 -5.66 1.43 -0.22
C LYS A 72 -4.42 1.31 0.66
N THR A 73 -4.17 0.07 1.07
CA THR A 73 -2.93 -0.40 1.73
C THR A 73 -2.46 0.50 2.87
N PRO A 74 -3.30 0.65 3.92
CA PRO A 74 -2.95 1.46 5.08
C PRO A 74 -1.76 0.88 5.85
N ALA A 75 -1.07 1.74 6.60
CA ALA A 75 -0.13 1.36 7.66
C ALA A 75 -0.18 2.36 8.82
N TRP A 76 0.03 1.85 10.03
CA TRP A 76 0.00 2.65 11.24
C TRP A 76 1.35 3.29 11.53
N TYR A 77 1.31 4.49 12.08
CA TYR A 77 2.44 5.04 12.82
C TYR A 77 2.53 4.38 14.21
N PRO A 78 3.73 4.35 14.84
CA PRO A 78 3.92 3.74 16.16
C PRO A 78 3.08 4.37 17.28
N ASP A 79 2.58 5.58 17.08
CA ASP A 79 1.74 6.29 18.05
C ASP A 79 0.32 5.73 18.16
N SER A 80 -0.08 4.80 17.29
CA SER A 80 -1.44 4.26 17.20
C SER A 80 -2.53 5.28 16.90
N GLU A 81 -2.15 6.49 16.48
CA GLU A 81 -3.08 7.58 16.16
C GLU A 81 -3.10 7.90 14.68
N HIS A 82 -1.93 7.92 14.03
CA HIS A 82 -1.82 8.27 12.62
C HIS A 82 -1.75 7.04 11.72
N ILE A 83 -2.27 7.20 10.50
CA ILE A 83 -2.33 6.17 9.48
C ILE A 83 -1.86 6.77 8.17
N VAL A 84 -0.85 6.16 7.55
CA VAL A 84 -0.46 6.44 6.16
C VAL A 84 -1.19 5.48 5.22
N TYR A 85 -1.53 5.91 4.02
CA TYR A 85 -2.19 5.09 3.02
C TYR A 85 -1.84 5.55 1.61
N ALA A 86 -2.05 4.67 0.63
CA ALA A 86 -1.85 4.99 -0.78
C ALA A 86 -3.17 5.37 -1.46
N ASP A 87 -3.13 6.31 -2.39
CA ASP A 87 -4.23 6.67 -3.29
C ASP A 87 -3.70 7.03 -4.69
N GLU A 88 -4.54 7.57 -5.56
CA GLU A 88 -4.14 7.92 -6.94
C GLU A 88 -3.17 9.10 -7.06
N LYS A 89 -2.91 9.81 -5.96
CA LYS A 89 -2.07 11.02 -5.89
C LYS A 89 -0.76 10.79 -5.13
N GLY A 90 -0.54 9.58 -4.60
CA GLY A 90 0.66 9.20 -3.86
C GLY A 90 0.32 8.61 -2.49
N LEU A 91 1.09 8.98 -1.48
CA LEU A 91 0.85 8.58 -0.10
C LEU A 91 0.34 9.75 0.72
N HIS A 92 -0.77 9.54 1.42
CA HIS A 92 -1.38 10.52 2.31
C HIS A 92 -1.54 9.96 3.71
N GLN A 93 -1.82 10.84 4.67
CA GLN A 93 -2.09 10.46 6.04
C GLN A 93 -3.46 10.93 6.52
N THR A 94 -4.04 10.15 7.42
CA THR A 94 -5.23 10.46 8.21
C THR A 94 -4.97 10.06 9.66
N ASP A 95 -5.97 10.20 10.53
CA ASP A 95 -5.90 9.78 11.92
C ASP A 95 -7.07 8.86 12.27
N ARG A 96 -6.91 8.06 13.34
CA ARG A 96 -7.89 7.06 13.80
C ARG A 96 -9.25 7.66 14.17
N THR A 97 -9.29 8.94 14.51
CA THR A 97 -10.51 9.65 14.92
C THR A 97 -11.24 10.29 13.74
N GLY A 98 -10.58 10.41 12.58
CA GLY A 98 -11.14 10.99 11.36
C GLY A 98 -11.21 12.52 11.40
N THR A 99 -10.30 13.17 12.12
CA THR A 99 -10.22 14.64 12.17
C THR A 99 -9.34 15.22 11.06
N LEU A 100 -8.40 14.43 10.55
CA LEU A 100 -7.45 14.72 9.50
C LEU A 100 -7.99 14.15 8.19
N GLY A 101 -8.81 14.95 7.51
CA GLY A 101 -9.47 14.58 6.27
C GLY A 101 -8.81 15.14 5.02
N TYR A 102 -9.28 14.66 3.85
CA TYR A 102 -8.89 15.20 2.55
C TYR A 102 -9.64 16.51 2.21
N ASP A 103 -9.06 17.30 1.30
CA ASP A 103 -9.67 18.49 0.73
C ASP A 103 -9.41 18.52 -0.78
N ASP A 104 -10.49 18.49 -1.58
CA ASP A 104 -10.44 18.51 -3.05
C ASP A 104 -9.75 19.75 -3.61
N HIS A 105 -9.76 20.86 -2.88
CA HIS A 105 -9.08 22.10 -3.27
C HIS A 105 -7.61 22.13 -2.86
N LEU A 106 -7.20 21.28 -1.92
CA LEU A 106 -5.84 21.20 -1.40
C LEU A 106 -5.33 19.75 -1.46
N PRO A 107 -5.07 19.21 -2.67
CA PRO A 107 -4.79 17.78 -2.89
C PRO A 107 -3.58 17.22 -2.15
N TYR A 108 -2.74 18.09 -1.60
CA TYR A 108 -1.49 17.73 -0.93
C TYR A 108 -1.42 18.21 0.52
N ILE A 109 -2.55 18.61 1.13
CA ILE A 109 -2.58 19.11 2.51
C ILE A 109 -2.05 18.09 3.52
N ASN A 110 -2.28 16.80 3.28
CA ASN A 110 -1.82 15.68 4.10
C ASN A 110 -0.95 14.69 3.31
N ALA A 111 -0.27 15.14 2.27
CA ALA A 111 0.61 14.27 1.48
C ALA A 111 1.88 13.93 2.29
N VAL A 112 2.14 12.65 2.48
CA VAL A 112 3.40 12.09 2.98
C VAL A 112 4.42 12.03 1.83
N THR A 113 3.98 11.55 0.67
CA THR A 113 4.70 11.67 -0.60
C THR A 113 3.73 12.10 -1.70
N ARG A 114 4.27 12.65 -2.79
CA ARG A 114 3.47 13.10 -3.96
C ARG A 114 3.75 12.27 -5.20
N ASP A 115 4.43 11.15 -5.02
CA ASP A 115 4.85 10.27 -6.12
C ASP A 115 3.82 9.15 -6.25
N THR A 116 3.09 9.15 -7.35
CA THR A 116 2.03 8.19 -7.62
C THR A 116 2.53 6.76 -7.87
N ASN A 117 3.85 6.56 -7.92
CA ASN A 117 4.46 5.24 -7.97
C ASN A 117 4.65 4.61 -6.59
N ASP A 118 4.51 5.38 -5.51
CA ASP A 118 4.57 4.85 -4.15
C ASP A 118 3.26 4.11 -3.82
N GLU A 119 3.37 2.83 -3.50
CA GLU A 119 2.30 1.99 -2.97
C GLU A 119 2.80 1.23 -1.72
N ASP A 120 1.89 0.56 -1.02
CA ASP A 120 2.17 -0.31 0.14
C ASP A 120 3.13 0.30 1.17
N PRO A 121 2.73 1.39 1.83
CA PRO A 121 3.53 2.02 2.87
C PRO A 121 3.70 1.10 4.08
N GLU A 122 4.87 1.15 4.74
CA GLU A 122 5.11 0.60 6.09
C GLU A 122 6.00 1.56 6.90
N ILE A 123 5.52 2.00 8.06
CA ILE A 123 6.28 2.87 8.95
C ILE A 123 7.23 2.04 9.82
N SER A 124 8.45 2.53 10.03
CA SER A 124 9.43 1.89 10.90
C SER A 124 8.98 1.92 12.36
N PRO A 125 9.42 0.97 13.20
CA PRO A 125 9.02 0.92 14.61
C PRO A 125 9.33 2.19 15.41
N ASP A 126 10.38 2.93 15.02
CA ASP A 126 10.77 4.21 15.61
C ASP A 126 10.05 5.43 14.99
N GLY A 127 9.23 5.22 13.96
CA GLY A 127 8.47 6.26 13.25
C GLY A 127 9.31 7.16 12.33
N ARG A 128 10.61 6.88 12.17
CA ARG A 128 11.52 7.75 11.41
C ARG A 128 11.47 7.51 9.91
N TYR A 129 11.22 6.28 9.50
CA TYR A 129 11.32 5.85 8.12
C TYR A 129 10.00 5.26 7.62
N LEU A 130 9.77 5.41 6.34
CA LEU A 130 8.71 4.77 5.59
C LEU A 130 9.33 3.85 4.55
N LEU A 131 8.93 2.58 4.50
CA LEU A 131 9.11 1.74 3.32
C LEU A 131 7.93 1.92 2.39
N THR A 132 8.19 1.84 1.10
CA THR A 132 7.15 1.81 0.07
C THR A 132 7.59 0.89 -1.05
N MET A 133 6.62 0.15 -1.59
CA MET A 133 6.74 -0.43 -2.91
C MET A 133 6.68 0.69 -3.95
N TYR A 134 7.77 0.84 -4.69
CA TYR A 134 7.91 1.82 -5.74
C TYR A 134 7.68 1.17 -7.10
N ARG A 135 6.66 1.62 -7.81
CA ARG A 135 6.36 1.17 -9.17
C ARG A 135 7.38 1.73 -10.14
N GLN A 136 8.20 0.86 -10.70
CA GLN A 136 8.95 1.15 -11.93
C GLN A 136 8.10 0.74 -13.13
N HIS A 137 8.51 1.15 -14.33
CA HIS A 137 7.75 0.97 -15.56
C HIS A 137 7.22 -0.47 -15.75
N ASP A 138 8.02 -1.47 -15.37
CA ASP A 138 7.75 -2.90 -15.58
C ASP A 138 7.94 -3.80 -14.34
N HIS A 139 8.36 -3.25 -13.20
CA HIS A 139 8.61 -4.03 -11.97
C HIS A 139 8.45 -3.18 -10.71
N TRP A 140 8.46 -3.83 -9.55
CA TRP A 140 8.42 -3.19 -8.25
C TRP A 140 9.79 -3.18 -7.57
N GLU A 141 10.09 -2.09 -6.89
CA GLU A 141 11.27 -1.95 -6.04
C GLU A 141 10.88 -1.48 -4.65
N ILE A 142 11.79 -1.61 -3.69
CA ILE A 142 11.58 -1.14 -2.32
C ILE A 142 12.40 0.12 -2.12
N HIS A 143 11.70 1.20 -1.80
CA HIS A 143 12.31 2.47 -1.42
C HIS A 143 12.07 2.74 0.07
N ARG A 144 12.99 3.47 0.68
CA ARG A 144 12.88 4.02 2.02
C ARG A 144 12.85 5.54 1.94
N VAL A 145 11.92 6.18 2.65
CA VAL A 145 11.85 7.63 2.80
C VAL A 145 12.12 7.97 4.26
N ASP A 146 13.06 8.86 4.50
CA ASP A 146 13.26 9.48 5.82
C ASP A 146 12.16 10.54 6.01
N LEU A 147 11.24 10.29 6.96
CA LEU A 147 10.05 11.12 7.15
C LEU A 147 10.36 12.49 7.77
N GLN A 148 11.54 12.64 8.37
CA GLN A 148 11.98 13.91 8.94
C GLN A 148 12.57 14.84 7.87
N THR A 149 13.32 14.28 6.92
CA THR A 149 14.08 15.05 5.91
C THR A 149 13.46 14.99 4.51
N GLY A 150 12.56 14.04 4.26
CA GLY A 150 12.03 13.73 2.94
C GLY A 150 13.02 13.02 2.01
N VAL A 151 14.22 12.67 2.49
CA VAL A 151 15.24 12.01 1.67
C VAL A 151 14.80 10.59 1.33
N ARG A 152 14.76 10.28 0.03
CA ARG A 152 14.45 8.95 -0.49
C ARG A 152 15.73 8.18 -0.81
N GLN A 153 15.76 6.92 -0.43
CA GLN A 153 16.79 5.95 -0.79
C GLN A 153 16.14 4.73 -1.46
N ARG A 154 16.69 4.32 -2.60
CA ARG A 154 16.34 3.03 -3.24
C ARG A 154 17.11 1.91 -2.53
N LEU A 155 16.41 0.94 -1.96
CA LEU A 155 17.03 -0.18 -1.23
C LEU A 155 17.25 -1.40 -2.14
N THR A 156 16.34 -1.67 -3.06
CA THR A 156 16.49 -2.76 -4.04
C THR A 156 16.65 -2.22 -5.45
N GLN A 157 17.49 -2.89 -6.25
CA GLN A 157 17.73 -2.52 -7.63
C GLN A 157 17.94 -3.75 -8.52
N SER A 158 17.07 -3.89 -9.51
CA SER A 158 17.22 -4.84 -10.60
C SER A 158 18.47 -4.58 -11.43
N LYS A 159 19.11 -5.66 -11.91
CA LYS A 159 20.32 -5.56 -12.75
C LYS A 159 19.95 -4.92 -14.11
N PRO A 160 20.63 -3.84 -14.55
CA PRO A 160 20.23 -3.06 -15.75
C PRO A 160 20.15 -3.81 -17.09
N LEU A 161 20.67 -5.04 -17.17
CA LEU A 161 20.72 -5.85 -18.40
C LEU A 161 20.05 -7.23 -18.24
N ALA A 162 19.35 -7.46 -17.14
CA ALA A 162 18.54 -8.66 -16.94
C ALA A 162 17.05 -8.30 -17.05
N THR A 163 16.20 -9.31 -17.22
CA THR A 163 14.77 -9.15 -16.94
C THR A 163 14.65 -8.64 -15.49
N PRO A 164 14.01 -7.48 -15.26
CA PRO A 164 13.93 -6.93 -13.92
C PRO A 164 13.09 -7.83 -13.03
N ALA A 165 13.52 -7.91 -11.77
CA ALA A 165 12.84 -8.67 -10.75
C ALA A 165 11.87 -7.75 -10.00
N ASN A 166 10.79 -8.31 -9.50
CA ASN A 166 9.92 -7.64 -8.56
C ASN A 166 10.47 -7.81 -7.13
N ASN A 167 10.49 -6.71 -6.40
CA ASN A 167 10.74 -6.67 -4.96
C ASN A 167 9.51 -6.04 -4.30
N VAL A 168 8.78 -6.83 -3.53
CA VAL A 168 7.42 -6.49 -3.06
C VAL A 168 7.23 -6.81 -1.59
N THR A 169 6.14 -6.28 -1.04
CA THR A 169 5.65 -6.52 0.32
C THR A 169 6.74 -6.38 1.40
N PRO A 170 7.46 -5.24 1.44
CA PRO A 170 8.45 -5.02 2.48
C PRO A 170 7.78 -5.00 3.86
N THR A 171 8.48 -5.44 4.90
CA THR A 171 8.09 -5.24 6.29
C THR A 171 9.31 -5.12 7.19
N TRP A 172 9.20 -4.30 8.23
CA TRP A 172 10.27 -4.09 9.20
C TRP A 172 10.36 -5.24 10.20
N SER A 173 11.57 -5.55 10.65
CA SER A 173 11.75 -6.30 11.89
C SER A 173 11.25 -5.46 13.10
N PRO A 174 10.82 -6.09 14.21
CA PRO A 174 10.30 -5.36 15.37
C PRO A 174 11.28 -4.35 15.98
N ASP A 175 12.58 -4.59 15.85
CA ASP A 175 13.66 -3.71 16.30
C ASP A 175 14.08 -2.67 15.24
N GLY A 176 13.50 -2.71 14.04
CA GLY A 176 13.79 -1.82 12.92
C GLY A 176 15.15 -2.04 12.26
N SER A 177 15.91 -3.06 12.64
CA SER A 177 17.28 -3.29 12.14
C SER A 177 17.32 -3.98 10.77
N GLN A 178 16.26 -4.71 10.41
CA GLN A 178 16.16 -5.51 9.20
C GLN A 178 14.83 -5.30 8.47
N ILE A 179 14.81 -5.70 7.20
CA ILE A 179 13.65 -5.65 6.32
C ILE A 179 13.47 -7.02 5.66
N LEU A 180 12.28 -7.60 5.81
CA LEU A 180 11.83 -8.79 5.10
C LEU A 180 11.06 -8.35 3.85
N PHE A 181 11.26 -9.03 2.73
CA PHE A 181 10.52 -8.79 1.50
C PHE A 181 10.45 -10.03 0.60
N LEU A 182 9.60 -9.98 -0.42
CA LEU A 182 9.51 -11.01 -1.45
C LEU A 182 10.25 -10.58 -2.72
N SER A 183 10.99 -11.51 -3.32
CA SER A 183 11.66 -11.29 -4.60
C SER A 183 11.56 -12.49 -5.53
N ASP A 184 11.36 -12.24 -6.83
CA ASP A 184 11.41 -13.25 -7.90
C ASP A 184 12.76 -13.26 -8.65
N ARG A 185 13.79 -12.58 -8.11
CA ARG A 185 15.09 -12.35 -8.78
C ARG A 185 15.88 -13.60 -9.18
N ASP A 186 15.55 -14.76 -8.61
CA ASP A 186 16.18 -16.06 -8.92
C ASP A 186 15.27 -16.98 -9.74
N GLY A 187 14.20 -16.44 -10.35
CA GLY A 187 13.27 -17.17 -11.22
C GLY A 187 12.07 -17.78 -10.50
N ALA A 188 12.04 -17.75 -9.17
CA ALA A 188 10.88 -18.08 -8.35
C ALA A 188 10.78 -17.11 -7.15
N TRP A 189 9.56 -16.82 -6.70
CA TRP A 189 9.32 -16.01 -5.51
C TRP A 189 9.97 -16.64 -4.28
N SER A 190 10.77 -15.86 -3.57
CA SER A 190 11.46 -16.25 -2.34
C SER A 190 11.45 -15.11 -1.33
N PHE A 191 11.51 -15.48 -0.05
CA PHE A 191 11.71 -14.52 1.03
C PHE A 191 13.16 -14.08 1.10
N TYR A 192 13.34 -12.77 1.15
CA TYR A 192 14.63 -12.10 1.26
C TYR A 192 14.65 -11.21 2.49
N VAL A 193 15.83 -11.09 3.07
CA VAL A 193 16.14 -10.23 4.20
C VAL A 193 17.27 -9.28 3.80
N MET A 194 17.24 -8.07 4.34
CA MET A 194 18.33 -7.10 4.24
C MET A 194 18.41 -6.26 5.52
N ASN A 195 19.54 -5.60 5.74
CA ASN A 195 19.66 -4.56 6.75
C ASN A 195 18.75 -3.36 6.39
N ALA A 196 18.38 -2.57 7.40
CA ALA A 196 17.55 -1.37 7.25
C ALA A 196 18.06 -0.35 6.22
N ASP A 197 19.37 -0.34 5.94
CA ASP A 197 20.03 0.52 4.96
C ASP A 197 20.07 -0.06 3.53
N GLY A 198 19.54 -1.26 3.34
CA GLY A 198 19.50 -2.00 2.07
C GLY A 198 20.69 -2.92 1.83
N SER A 199 21.69 -2.94 2.71
CA SER A 199 22.84 -3.84 2.62
C SER A 199 22.48 -5.28 3.02
N ASP A 200 23.37 -6.23 2.69
CA ASP A 200 23.25 -7.65 3.05
C ASP A 200 21.94 -8.32 2.59
N GLN A 201 21.53 -8.06 1.34
CA GLN A 201 20.38 -8.74 0.74
C GLN A 201 20.66 -10.22 0.47
N HIS A 202 19.94 -11.12 1.14
CA HIS A 202 20.07 -12.56 0.95
C HIS A 202 18.74 -13.30 1.15
N PRO A 203 18.54 -14.46 0.48
CA PRO A 203 17.35 -15.28 0.70
C PRO A 203 17.38 -15.91 2.10
N ILE A 204 16.23 -15.98 2.77
CA ILE A 204 16.09 -16.64 4.08
C ILE A 204 16.14 -18.16 3.93
N LEU A 205 15.51 -18.68 2.87
CA LEU A 205 15.41 -20.11 2.63
C LEU A 205 16.49 -20.55 1.64
N GLN A 206 17.53 -21.23 2.13
CA GLN A 206 18.64 -21.74 1.30
C GLN A 206 18.35 -23.12 0.69
N THR A 207 17.35 -23.85 1.19
CA THR A 207 16.88 -25.12 0.61
C THR A 207 15.38 -25.24 0.83
N VAL A 208 14.61 -25.12 -0.24
CA VAL A 208 13.16 -25.36 -0.23
C VAL A 208 12.95 -26.87 -0.26
N THR A 209 13.11 -27.54 0.89
CA THR A 209 12.95 -29.02 1.01
C THR A 209 11.50 -29.50 0.95
N ALA A 210 10.54 -28.58 0.92
CA ALA A 210 9.17 -28.86 0.53
C ALA A 210 8.88 -27.95 -0.66
N GLU A 211 8.53 -28.51 -1.81
CA GLU A 211 8.07 -27.77 -2.99
C GLU A 211 6.86 -26.90 -2.58
N MET A 212 7.10 -25.72 -2.04
CA MET A 212 6.09 -24.76 -1.62
C MET A 212 6.07 -23.65 -2.68
N PRO A 213 5.30 -23.81 -3.77
CA PRO A 213 5.25 -22.82 -4.83
C PRO A 213 4.59 -21.54 -4.29
N LEU A 214 5.40 -20.52 -4.02
CA LEU A 214 4.91 -19.19 -3.73
C LEU A 214 4.39 -18.54 -5.03
N ARG A 215 3.13 -18.10 -5.00
CA ARG A 215 2.54 -17.27 -6.06
C ARG A 215 2.22 -15.90 -5.50
N TYR A 216 2.78 -14.87 -6.10
CA TYR A 216 2.37 -13.50 -5.88
C TYR A 216 1.52 -13.05 -7.09
N GLU A 217 0.22 -12.98 -6.90
CA GLU A 217 -0.68 -12.42 -7.91
C GLU A 217 -0.91 -10.95 -7.56
N PHE A 218 -0.31 -10.04 -8.34
CA PHE A 218 -0.35 -8.57 -8.21
C PHE A 218 -1.76 -7.94 -8.02
N ALA A 219 -2.82 -8.74 -8.09
CA ALA A 219 -4.21 -8.31 -7.95
C ALA A 219 -4.74 -8.47 -6.51
N ASP A 220 -4.16 -9.34 -5.68
CA ASP A 220 -4.97 -9.95 -4.63
C ASP A 220 -4.56 -9.71 -3.18
N GLU A 221 -3.33 -9.28 -2.86
CA GLU A 221 -2.82 -8.90 -1.51
C GLU A 221 -3.42 -9.60 -0.26
N GLN A 222 -4.08 -10.73 -0.46
CA GLN A 222 -4.32 -11.76 0.51
C GLN A 222 -2.96 -12.38 0.66
N VAL A 223 -2.47 -12.32 1.88
CA VAL A 223 -1.40 -13.12 2.45
C VAL A 223 -1.14 -14.35 1.58
N VAL A 224 0.13 -14.54 1.21
CA VAL A 224 0.73 -15.81 0.73
C VAL A 224 -0.28 -16.96 0.80
N ASP A 225 -0.95 -17.22 -0.32
CA ASP A 225 -1.92 -18.32 -0.36
C ASP A 225 -1.20 -19.62 -0.70
N TRP A 226 -1.58 -20.69 -0.02
CA TRP A 226 -1.02 -22.01 -0.21
C TRP A 226 -1.86 -22.73 -1.26
N VAL A 227 -1.24 -23.14 -2.38
CA VAL A 227 -1.91 -24.05 -3.31
C VAL A 227 -1.89 -25.45 -2.68
N ASN A 228 -3.08 -26.00 -2.35
CA ASN A 228 -3.25 -27.43 -2.08
C ASN A 228 -3.17 -28.24 -3.39
#